data_AF-A0A7V8NUX7-F1
#
_entry.id   AF-A0A7V8NUX7-F1
#
_cell.length_a   1.000
_cell.length_b   1.000
_cell.length_c   1.000
_cell.angle_alpha   90.00
_cell.angle_beta   90.00
_cell.angle_gamma   90.00
#
_symmetry.space_group_name_H-M   'P 1'
#
loop_
_entity.id
_entity.type
_entity.pdbx_description
1 polymer ?
#
loop_
_entity_poly.entity_id
_entity_poly.type
_entity_poly.pdbx_seq_one_letter_code
_entity_poly.pdbx_strand_id
1 'polypeptide(L)' 'GKRDWFVSCGVATVLRLHSVKLEGRKQVSASEFANGARLKSAERFGEM' A
#
# COMPACT_ATOMS: atom_id res chain seq x y z
N GLY A 1 13.52 -2.05 11.32
CA GLY A 1 12.94 -3.33 10.87
C GLY A 1 12.03 -3.08 9.69
N LYS A 2 12.14 -3.89 8.63
CA LYS A 2 11.31 -3.74 7.42
C LYS A 2 9.88 -4.14 7.77
N ARG A 3 8.95 -3.18 7.80
CA ARG A 3 7.51 -3.44 8.02
C ARG A 3 6.90 -3.83 6.68
N ASP A 4 6.26 -5.00 6.66
CA ASP A 4 5.50 -5.47 5.51
C ASP A 4 4.10 -4.85 5.49
N TRP A 5 3.64 -4.49 4.30
CA TRP A 5 2.33 -3.89 4.07
C TRP A 5 1.39 -4.93 3.47
N PHE A 6 0.20 -5.05 4.05
CA PHE A 6 -0.82 -5.99 3.63
C PHE A 6 -2.10 -5.27 3.24
N VAL A 7 -2.78 -5.78 2.22
CA VAL A 7 -4.06 -5.28 1.73
C VAL A 7 -5.05 -6.42 1.78
N SER A 8 -6.17 -6.22 2.47
CA SER A 8 -7.27 -7.18 2.45
C SER A 8 -7.93 -7.19 1.06
N CYS A 9 -8.10 -8.38 0.49
CA CYS A 9 -8.85 -8.58 -0.75
C CYS A 9 -9.90 -9.68 -0.55
N GLY A 10 -11.13 -9.42 -1.03
CA GLY A 10 -12.27 -10.27 -0.71
C GLY A 10 -12.54 -10.32 0.79
N VAL A 11 -12.86 -11.51 1.31
CA VAL A 11 -13.31 -11.67 2.70
C VAL A 11 -12.18 -12.12 3.63
N ALA A 12 -11.36 -13.09 3.23
CA ALA A 12 -10.38 -13.73 4.11
C ALA A 12 -8.95 -13.78 3.53
N THR A 13 -8.71 -13.08 2.41
CA THR A 13 -7.40 -13.08 1.75
C THR A 13 -6.69 -11.76 1.98
N VAL A 14 -5.38 -11.82 2.20
CA VAL A 14 -4.51 -10.65 2.28
C VAL A 14 -3.40 -10.76 1.25
N LEU A 15 -3.12 -9.66 0.56
CA LEU A 15 -2.02 -9.53 -0.39
C LEU A 15 -0.89 -8.75 0.25
N ARG A 16 0.34 -9.24 0.12
CA ARG A 16 1.53 -8.47 0.48
C ARG A 16 1.84 -7.47 -0.63
N LEU A 17 1.85 -6.19 -0.29
CA LEU A 17 2.17 -5.12 -1.23
C LEU A 17 3.70 -4.91 -1.29
N HIS A 18 4.29 -5.17 -2.46
CA HIS A 18 5.72 -4.98 -2.68
C HIS A 18 6.06 -3.58 -3.20
N SER A 19 5.30 -3.08 -4.18
CA SER A 19 5.57 -1.79 -4.83
C SER A 19 4.29 -1.15 -5.35
N VAL A 20 4.32 0.18 -5.47
CA VAL A 20 3.23 0.99 -6.02
C VAL A 20 3.79 1.88 -7.13
N LYS A 21 3.02 2.05 -8.22
CA LYS A 21 3.29 3.04 -9.25
C LYS A 21 2.14 4.03 -9.28
N LEU A 22 2.40 5.25 -8.83
CA LEU A 22 1.45 6.35 -8.94
C LEU A 22 1.47 6.89 -10.38
N GLU A 23 0.32 7.36 -10.85
CA GLU A 23 0.20 7.96 -12.17
C GLU A 23 1.20 9.11 -12.35
N GLY A 24 1.88 9.13 -13.50
CA GLY A 24 2.92 10.12 -13.80
C GLY A 24 4.19 10.04 -12.95
N ARG A 25 4.36 9.02 -12.09
CA ARG A 25 5.53 8.89 -11.19
C ARG A 25 6.28 7.57 -11.40
N LYS A 26 7.52 7.54 -10.91
CA LYS A 26 8.31 6.29 -10.83
C LYS A 26 7.65 5.30 -9.88
N GLN A 27 7.87 4.01 -10.14
CA GLN A 27 7.51 2.96 -9.20
C GLN A 27 8.37 3.08 -7.93
N VAL A 28 7.75 2.87 -6.78
CA VAL A 28 8.38 2.92 -5.45
C VAL A 28 8.00 1.70 -4.63
N SER A 29 8.75 1.41 -3.57
CA SER A 29 8.38 0.35 -2.63
C SER A 29 7.13 0.73 -1.83
N ALA A 30 6.42 -0.29 -1.32
CA ALA A 30 5.26 -0.07 -0.46
C ALA A 30 5.59 0.74 0.80
N SER A 31 6.77 0.51 1.40
CA SER A 31 7.21 1.26 2.58
C SER A 31 7.48 2.74 2.28
N GLU A 32 8.12 3.06 1.15
CA GLU A 32 8.33 4.45 0.72
C GLU A 32 7.00 5.16 0.47
N PHE A 33 6.09 4.48 -0.24
CA PHE A 33 4.75 5.01 -0.49
C PHE A 33 4.00 5.29 0.82
N ALA A 34 3.90 4.31 1.72
CA ALA A 34 3.12 4.44 2.94
C ALA A 34 3.68 5.52 3.89
N ASN A 35 5.01 5.63 3.99
CA ASN A 35 5.64 6.69 4.77
C ASN A 35 5.38 8.07 4.15
N GLY A 36 5.49 8.21 2.82
CA GLY A 36 5.28 9.47 2.11
C GLY A 36 3.82 9.94 2.15
N ALA A 37 2.87 9.02 1.99
CA ALA A 37 1.44 9.29 2.08
C ALA A 37 0.92 9.38 3.52
N ARG A 38 1.74 9.02 4.51
CA ARG A 38 1.38 8.96 5.94
C ARG A 38 0.15 8.08 6.21
N LEU A 39 0.10 6.93 5.54
CA LEU A 39 -1.03 6.00 5.64
C LEU A 39 -1.26 5.53 7.08
N LYS A 40 -2.52 5.48 7.47
CA LYS A 40 -3.01 4.87 8.69
C LYS A 40 -3.59 3.49 8.40
N SER A 41 -3.64 2.66 9.45
CA SER A 41 -4.36 1.38 9.38
C SER A 41 -5.81 1.61 8.97
N ALA A 42 -6.35 0.69 8.17
CA ALA A 42 -7.71 0.71 7.61
C ALA A 42 -7.99 1.74 6.50
N GLU A 43 -7.00 2.50 6.03
CA GLU A 43 -7.14 3.23 4.75
C GLU A 43 -7.29 2.24 3.57
N ARG A 44 -8.05 2.66 2.56
CA ARG A 44 -8.53 1.78 1.47
C ARG A 44 -8.11 2.32 0.10
N PHE A 45 -7.82 1.41 -0.82
CA PHE A 45 -7.71 1.78 -2.24
C PHE A 45 -9.10 1.96 -2.84
N GLY A 46 -9.26 2.97 -3.69
CA GLY A 46 -10.46 3.13 -4.51
C GLY A 46 -11.66 3.80 -3.83
N GLU A 47 -11.54 4.29 -2.60
CA GLU A 47 -12.49 5.28 -2.08
C GLU A 47 -12.07 6.66 -2.60
N MET A 48 -13.00 7.31 -3.31
CA MET A 48 -12.88 8.66 -3.85
C MET A 48 -13.42 9.66 -2.83
#